data_AF-A0A923SDK2-F1
#
_entry.id   AF-A0A923SDK2-F1
#
_cell.length_a   1.000
_cell.length_b   1.000
_cell.length_c   1.000
_cell.angle_alpha   90.00
_cell.angle_beta   90.00
_cell.angle_gamma   90.00
#
_symmetry.space_group_name_H-M   'P 1'
#
loop_
_entity.id
_entity.type
_entity.pdbx_description
1 polymer ?
#
loop_
_entity_poly.entity_id
_entity_poly.type
_entity_poly.pdbx_seq_one_letter_code
_entity_poly.pdbx_strand_id
1 'polypeptide(L)'
;MNIRIGMFACPSCQAPSISLWRKVGATDTFPARCARCNGLSFVSAWAHFAGAFVAEGLLWGAAIAALLAKSWALLLLFPVGLVAWSALVGAVFPLRPIARGEVRRARRKTAALLGGGAVLLAVIALVAARW
;
A
#
# COMPACT_ATOMS: atom_id res chain seq x y z
N MET A 1 -11.79 -2.63 21.93
CA MET A 1 -11.80 -2.58 20.45
C MET A 1 -12.17 -3.95 19.92
N ASN A 2 -13.38 -4.12 19.38
CA ASN A 2 -13.89 -5.41 18.93
C ASN A 2 -13.35 -5.67 17.51
N ILE A 3 -12.18 -6.30 17.41
CA ILE A 3 -11.60 -6.76 16.14
C ILE A 3 -12.41 -7.99 15.73
N ARG A 4 -13.51 -7.81 14.99
CA ARG A 4 -14.06 -8.91 14.19
C ARG A 4 -12.98 -9.25 13.17
N ILE A 5 -12.33 -10.40 13.36
CA ILE A 5 -11.17 -10.85 12.59
C ILE A 5 -11.50 -10.68 11.10
N GLY A 6 -10.80 -9.73 10.44
CA GLY A 6 -10.95 -9.45 9.02
C GLY A 6 -11.75 -8.20 8.61
N MET A 7 -12.43 -7.49 9.52
CA MET A 7 -13.18 -6.26 9.19
C MET A 7 -12.84 -5.07 10.09
N PHE A 8 -12.54 -3.94 9.46
CA PHE A 8 -12.27 -2.65 10.08
C PHE A 8 -13.50 -1.73 10.04
N ALA A 9 -13.67 -0.96 11.11
CA ALA A 9 -14.71 0.04 11.23
C ALA A 9 -14.44 1.23 10.30
N CYS A 10 -15.48 1.67 9.60
CA CYS A 10 -15.42 2.89 8.79
C CYS A 10 -15.32 4.13 9.71
N PRO A 11 -14.41 5.08 9.49
CA PRO A 11 -14.28 6.26 10.35
C PRO A 11 -15.51 7.19 10.29
N SER A 12 -16.31 7.14 9.21
CA SER A 12 -17.47 8.02 9.04
C SER A 12 -18.75 7.51 9.70
N CYS A 13 -19.01 6.19 9.66
CA CYS A 13 -20.25 5.59 10.19
C CYS A 13 -20.03 4.51 11.25
N GLN A 14 -18.77 4.24 11.61
CA GLN A 14 -18.30 3.22 12.55
C GLN A 14 -18.70 1.76 12.23
N ALA A 15 -19.39 1.53 11.11
CA ALA A 15 -19.79 0.19 10.71
C ALA A 15 -18.60 -0.66 10.24
N PRO A 16 -18.49 -1.93 10.66
CA PRO A 16 -17.47 -2.86 10.18
C PRO A 16 -17.75 -3.20 8.72
N SER A 17 -16.92 -2.70 7.81
CA SER A 17 -17.19 -2.80 6.36
C SER A 17 -15.95 -2.85 5.48
N ILE A 18 -14.77 -2.54 6.02
CA ILE A 18 -13.52 -2.46 5.26
C ILE A 18 -12.69 -3.71 5.59
N SER A 19 -12.40 -4.55 4.60
CA SER A 19 -11.54 -5.74 4.82
C SER A 19 -10.08 -5.34 5.01
N LEU A 20 -9.28 -6.22 5.63
CA LEU A 20 -7.83 -6.00 5.81
C LEU A 20 -7.12 -5.68 4.49
N TRP A 21 -7.35 -6.48 3.46
CA TRP A 21 -6.75 -6.26 2.14
C TRP A 21 -7.17 -4.94 1.51
N ARG A 22 -8.44 -4.53 1.66
CA ARG A 22 -8.89 -3.20 1.21
C ARG A 22 -8.23 -2.08 1.99
N LYS A 23 -8.00 -2.25 3.28
CA LYS A 23 -7.33 -1.25 4.12
C LYS A 23 -5.86 -1.12 3.71
N VAL A 24 -5.13 -2.23 3.60
CA VAL A 24 -3.72 -2.25 3.23
C VAL A 24 -3.50 -1.68 1.84
N GLY A 25 -4.41 -1.92 0.89
CA GLY A 25 -4.35 -1.31 -0.44
C GLY A 25 -4.90 0.11 -0.55
N ALA A 26 -5.43 0.70 0.52
CA ALA A 26 -6.09 2.00 0.45
C ALA A 26 -5.08 3.14 0.45
N THR A 27 -4.94 3.80 -0.70
CA THR A 27 -4.12 5.01 -0.87
C THR A 27 -5.00 6.26 -0.99
N ASP A 28 -4.37 7.43 -1.00
CA ASP A 28 -5.02 8.71 -1.28
C ASP A 28 -5.66 8.76 -2.69
N THR A 29 -5.03 8.07 -3.65
CA THR A 29 -5.49 7.95 -5.04
C THR A 29 -6.55 6.86 -5.22
N PHE A 30 -6.44 5.76 -4.47
CA PHE A 30 -7.35 4.63 -4.47
C PHE A 30 -7.87 4.35 -3.04
N PRO A 31 -8.76 5.22 -2.51
CA PRO A 31 -9.27 5.06 -1.16
C PRO A 31 -10.24 3.87 -1.06
N ALA A 32 -10.27 3.25 0.12
CA ALA A 32 -11.28 2.27 0.47
C ALA A 32 -12.65 2.95 0.64
N ARG A 33 -13.66 2.40 -0.03
CA ARG A 33 -15.06 2.85 0.07
C ARG A 33 -15.83 1.97 1.05
N CYS A 34 -16.51 2.59 2.01
CA CYS A 34 -17.43 1.91 2.91
C CYS A 34 -18.67 1.42 2.16
N ALA A 35 -19.06 0.15 2.35
CA ALA A 35 -20.25 -0.42 1.72
C ALA A 35 -21.58 0.14 2.27
N ARG A 36 -21.59 0.67 3.50
CA ARG A 36 -22.80 1.25 4.15
C ARG A 36 -22.99 2.73 3.81
N CYS A 37 -22.05 3.58 4.21
CA CYS A 37 -22.20 5.03 4.07
C CYS A 37 -21.55 5.62 2.80
N ASN A 38 -20.87 4.81 1.99
CA ASN A 38 -20.08 5.27 0.83
C ASN A 38 -18.98 6.29 1.17
N GLY A 39 -18.62 6.44 2.44
CA GLY A 39 -17.48 7.23 2.90
C GLY A 39 -16.18 6.67 2.35
N LEU A 40 -15.25 7.57 2.01
CA LEU A 40 -13.92 7.22 1.52
C LEU A 40 -12.91 7.34 2.65
N SER A 41 -12.00 6.39 2.72
CA SER A 41 -10.95 6.35 3.72
C SER A 41 -9.67 5.75 3.17
N PHE A 42 -8.54 6.20 3.67
CA PHE A 42 -7.22 5.77 3.21
C PHE A 42 -6.27 5.56 4.38
N VAL A 43 -5.16 4.87 4.12
CA VAL A 43 -4.05 4.72 5.06
C VAL A 43 -2.94 5.70 4.66
N SER A 44 -2.21 6.22 5.65
CA SER A 44 -1.14 7.19 5.41
C SER A 44 -0.09 6.67 4.43
N ALA A 45 0.45 7.55 3.59
CA ALA A 45 1.54 7.21 2.67
C ALA A 45 2.75 6.60 3.39
N TRP A 46 3.01 7.03 4.64
CA TRP A 46 4.07 6.46 5.47
C TRP A 46 3.91 4.95 5.71
N ALA A 47 2.68 4.47 5.91
CA ALA A 47 2.44 3.03 6.09
C ALA A 47 2.77 2.24 4.82
N HIS A 48 2.46 2.81 3.65
CA HIS A 48 2.78 2.21 2.35
C HIS A 48 4.29 2.20 2.10
N PHE A 49 4.99 3.30 2.39
CA PHE A 49 6.46 3.35 2.31
C PHE A 49 7.12 2.34 3.24
N ALA A 50 6.70 2.28 4.51
CA ALA A 50 7.19 1.29 5.46
C ALA A 50 6.91 -0.13 4.96
N GLY A 51 5.71 -0.37 4.40
CA GLY A 51 5.36 -1.65 3.78
C GLY A 51 6.26 -2.05 2.62
N ALA A 52 6.64 -1.10 1.75
CA ALA A 52 7.56 -1.37 0.65
C ALA A 52 8.95 -1.76 1.15
N PHE A 53 9.51 -1.02 2.12
CA PHE A 53 10.81 -1.36 2.72
C PHE A 53 10.80 -2.71 3.42
N VAL A 54 9.74 -3.01 4.18
CA VAL A 54 9.62 -4.30 4.86
C VAL A 54 9.46 -5.44 3.86
N ALA A 55 8.66 -5.27 2.81
CA ALA A 55 8.51 -6.28 1.77
C ALA A 55 9.83 -6.58 1.04
N GLU A 56 10.58 -5.53 0.69
CA GLU A 56 11.89 -5.66 0.04
C GLU A 56 12.89 -6.38 0.96
N GLY A 57 12.97 -5.96 2.22
CA GLY A 57 13.82 -6.60 3.22
C GLY A 57 13.45 -8.07 3.48
N LEU A 58 12.15 -8.39 3.52
CA LEU A 58 11.66 -9.77 3.64
C LEU A 58 12.00 -10.62 2.42
N LEU A 59 11.88 -10.04 1.22
CA LEU A 59 12.19 -10.75 -0.02
C LEU A 59 13.68 -11.12 -0.08
N TRP A 60 14.56 -10.13 0.09
CA TRP A 60 16.00 -10.36 0.06
C TRP A 60 16.46 -11.19 1.26
N GLY A 61 15.93 -10.93 2.45
CA GLY A 61 16.24 -11.70 3.66
C GLY A 61 15.86 -13.16 3.51
N ALA A 62 14.65 -13.47 2.99
CA ALA A 62 14.22 -14.83 2.75
C ALA A 62 15.06 -15.52 1.66
N ALA A 63 15.42 -14.80 0.59
CA ALA A 63 16.29 -15.33 -0.46
C ALA A 63 17.69 -15.68 0.06
N ILE A 64 18.33 -14.76 0.81
CA ILE A 64 19.65 -14.99 1.42
C ILE A 64 19.59 -16.15 2.41
N ALA A 65 18.57 -16.20 3.27
CA ALA A 65 18.39 -17.29 4.23
C ALA A 65 18.22 -18.65 3.53
N ALA A 66 17.41 -18.71 2.46
CA ALA A 66 17.20 -19.92 1.66
C ALA A 66 18.50 -20.42 1.03
N LEU A 67 19.33 -19.52 0.51
CA LEU A 67 20.63 -19.87 -0.08
C LEU A 67 21.62 -20.38 0.97
N LEU A 68 21.75 -19.70 2.12
CA LEU A 68 22.67 -20.07 3.19
C LEU A 68 22.32 -21.42 3.82
N ALA A 69 21.04 -21.67 4.06
CA ALA A 69 20.56 -22.92 4.64
C ALA A 69 20.34 -24.03 3.60
N LYS A 70 20.55 -23.74 2.30
CA LYS A 70 20.25 -24.65 1.17
C LYS A 70 18.83 -25.23 1.23
N SER A 71 17.87 -24.45 1.71
CA SER A 71 16.50 -24.89 1.95
C SER A 71 15.50 -23.93 1.33
N TRP A 72 14.83 -24.39 0.27
CA TRP A 72 13.79 -23.65 -0.43
C TRP A 72 12.57 -23.34 0.44
N ALA A 73 12.33 -24.12 1.52
CA ALA A 73 11.24 -23.88 2.45
C ALA A 73 11.34 -22.50 3.12
N LEU A 74 12.54 -21.94 3.27
CA LEU A 74 12.72 -20.61 3.84
C LEU A 74 12.18 -19.48 2.97
N LEU A 75 11.94 -19.71 1.67
CA LEU A 75 11.23 -18.74 0.84
C LEU A 75 9.78 -18.51 1.33
N LEU A 76 9.20 -19.46 2.07
CA LEU A 76 7.88 -19.28 2.69
C LEU A 76 7.88 -18.22 3.80
N LEU A 77 9.05 -17.81 4.33
CA LEU A 77 9.13 -16.69 5.25
C LEU A 77 8.65 -15.39 4.62
N PHE A 78 8.82 -15.22 3.30
CA PHE A 78 8.35 -14.04 2.59
C PHE A 78 6.82 -13.87 2.67
N PRO A 79 5.98 -14.80 2.15
CA PRO A 79 4.53 -14.64 2.22
C PRO A 79 4.02 -14.64 3.66
N VAL A 80 4.59 -15.44 4.56
CA VAL A 80 4.20 -15.47 5.97
C VAL A 80 4.50 -14.13 6.66
N GLY A 81 5.70 -13.59 6.45
CA GLY A 81 6.10 -12.29 6.97
C GLY A 81 5.26 -11.15 6.40
N LEU A 82 4.87 -11.22 5.12
CA LEU A 82 4.04 -10.20 4.49
C LEU A 82 2.60 -10.20 5.04
N VAL A 83 2.04 -11.37 5.34
CA VAL A 83 0.75 -11.49 6.03
C VAL A 83 0.84 -10.95 7.46
N ALA A 84 1.87 -11.31 8.22
CA ALA A 84 2.10 -10.82 9.57
C ALA A 84 2.25 -9.28 9.60
N TRP A 85 3.05 -8.73 8.67
CA TRP A 85 3.22 -7.29 8.51
C TRP A 85 1.91 -6.60 8.14
N SER A 86 1.15 -7.16 7.20
CA SER A 86 -0.16 -6.62 6.80
C SER A 86 -1.14 -6.56 7.98
N ALA A 87 -1.15 -7.59 8.83
CA ALA A 87 -1.94 -7.60 10.06
C ALA A 87 -1.47 -6.52 11.05
N LEU A 88 -0.15 -6.36 11.22
CA LEU A 88 0.44 -5.33 12.08
C LEU A 88 0.10 -3.92 11.59
N VAL A 89 0.23 -3.66 10.29
CA VAL A 89 -0.16 -2.38 9.67
C VAL A 89 -1.65 -2.11 9.90
N GLY A 90 -2.47 -3.15 9.74
CA GLY A 90 -3.89 -3.12 10.04
C GLY A 90 -4.20 -2.71 11.49
N ALA A 91 -3.39 -3.16 12.46
CA ALA A 91 -3.58 -2.83 13.87
C ALA A 91 -3.06 -1.42 14.23
N VAL A 92 -1.88 -1.06 13.72
CA VAL A 92 -1.15 0.16 14.12
C VAL A 92 -1.63 1.41 13.39
N PHE A 93 -1.95 1.31 12.09
CA PHE A 93 -2.28 2.49 11.29
C PHE A 93 -3.80 2.69 11.18
N PRO A 94 -4.37 3.77 11.75
CA PRO A 94 -5.80 4.04 11.64
C PRO A 94 -6.18 4.52 10.22
N LEU A 95 -7.39 4.17 9.79
CA LEU A 95 -7.99 4.69 8.57
C LEU A 95 -8.35 6.17 8.77
N ARG A 96 -7.93 7.04 7.84
CA ARG A 96 -8.31 8.45 7.83
C ARG A 96 -9.40 8.70 6.80
N PRO A 97 -10.44 9.49 7.12
CA PRO A 97 -11.43 9.89 6.14
C PRO A 97 -10.80 10.82 5.09
N ILE A 98 -11.29 10.78 3.86
CA ILE A 98 -10.87 11.67 2.77
C ILE A 98 -12.07 12.19 1.99
N ALA A 99 -12.07 13.48 1.65
CA ALA A 99 -13.14 14.05 0.85
C ALA A 99 -12.96 13.70 -0.64
N ARG A 100 -14.07 13.54 -1.38
CA ARG A 100 -14.03 13.21 -2.82
C ARG A 100 -13.22 14.24 -3.64
N GLY A 101 -13.28 15.52 -3.26
CA GLY A 101 -12.51 16.59 -3.90
C GLY A 101 -11.00 16.42 -3.74
N GLU A 102 -10.56 15.95 -2.57
CA GLU A 102 -9.14 15.69 -2.27
C GLU A 102 -8.62 14.50 -3.06
N VAL A 103 -9.41 13.44 -3.22
CA VAL A 103 -9.06 12.28 -4.07
C VAL A 103 -8.83 12.71 -5.51
N ARG A 104 -9.69 13.58 -6.07
CA ARG A 104 -9.49 14.12 -7.43
C ARG A 104 -8.21 14.94 -7.53
N ARG A 105 -7.90 15.74 -6.51
CA ARG A 105 -6.67 16.54 -6.47
C ARG A 105 -5.42 15.66 -6.36
N ALA A 106 -5.45 14.63 -5.51
CA ALA A 106 -4.38 13.65 -5.37
C ALA A 106 -4.12 12.95 -6.70
N ARG A 107 -5.16 12.41 -7.36
CA ARG A 107 -5.04 11.78 -8.68
C ARG A 107 -4.44 12.70 -9.74
N ARG A 108 -4.86 13.97 -9.80
CA ARG A 108 -4.30 14.94 -10.75
C ARG A 108 -2.82 15.22 -10.48
N LYS A 109 -2.43 15.36 -9.22
CA LYS A 109 -1.02 15.53 -8.84
C LYS A 109 -0.18 14.31 -9.23
N THR A 110 -0.65 13.11 -8.91
CA THR A 110 0.03 11.86 -9.28
C THR A 110 0.14 11.70 -10.79
N ALA A 111 -0.94 11.98 -11.53
CA ALA A 111 -0.93 11.94 -13.00
C ALA A 111 0.05 12.98 -13.60
N ALA A 112 0.11 14.19 -13.03
CA ALA A 112 1.06 15.22 -13.46
C ALA A 112 2.51 14.82 -13.18
N LEU A 113 2.79 14.21 -12.01
CA LEU A 113 4.12 13.71 -11.67
C LEU A 113 4.55 12.57 -12.59
N LEU A 114 3.67 11.60 -12.84
CA LEU A 114 3.96 10.47 -13.73
C LEU A 114 4.14 10.94 -15.18
N GLY A 115 3.26 11.82 -15.66
CA GLY A 115 3.35 12.41 -16.99
C GLY A 115 4.61 13.24 -17.19
N GLY A 116 4.94 14.11 -16.22
CA GLY A 116 6.17 14.90 -16.24
C GLY A 116 7.43 14.04 -16.20
N GLY A 117 7.45 13.00 -15.36
CA GLY A 117 8.55 12.05 -15.30
C GLY A 117 8.75 11.27 -16.60
N ALA A 118 7.67 10.83 -17.24
CA ALA A 118 7.72 10.14 -18.53
C ALA A 118 8.29 11.05 -19.65
N VAL A 119 7.87 12.32 -19.68
CA VAL A 119 8.40 13.30 -20.63
C VAL A 119 9.89 13.53 -20.41
N LEU A 120 10.31 13.70 -19.15
CA LEU A 120 11.73 13.88 -18.81
C LEU A 120 12.57 12.66 -19.25
N LEU A 121 12.10 11.44 -18.98
CA LEU A 121 12.77 10.21 -19.40
C LEU A 121 12.86 10.10 -20.93
N ALA A 122 11.79 10.47 -21.64
CA ALA A 122 11.79 10.49 -23.11
C ALA A 122 12.81 11.48 -23.67
N VAL A 123 12.93 12.67 -23.07
CA VAL A 123 13.94 13.68 -23.44
C VAL A 123 15.36 13.16 -23.18
N ILE A 124 15.61 12.56 -22.01
CA ILE A 124 16.92 11.98 -21.68
C ILE A 124 17.28 10.86 -22.66
N ALA A 125 16.35 9.97 -22.98
CA ALA A 125 16.56 8.89 -23.94
C ALA A 125 16.83 9.43 -25.36
N LEU A 126 16.11 10.46 -25.80
CA LEU A 126 16.35 11.13 -27.09
C LEU A 126 17.72 11.79 -27.17
N VAL A 127 18.16 12.44 -26.09
CA VAL A 127 19.50 13.02 -26.02
C VAL A 127 20.56 11.93 -26.02
N ALA A 128 20.41 10.89 -25.20
CA ALA A 128 21.34 9.77 -25.13
C ALA A 128 21.45 8.99 -26.45
N ALA A 129 20.36 8.85 -27.21
CA ALA A 129 20.35 8.19 -28.51
C ALA A 129 20.98 9.03 -29.65
N ARG A 130 21.27 10.32 -29.39
CA ARG A 130 21.94 11.21 -30.35
C ARG A 130 23.46 11.28 -30.15
N TRP A 131 23.99 10.67 -29.09
CA TRP A 131 25.41 10.49 -28.83
C TRP A 131 25.83 9.07 -29.19
#